data_AF-A0A6L2P9B7-F1
#
_entry.id   AF-A0A6L2P9B7-F1
#
_cell.length_a   1.000
_cell.length_b   1.000
_cell.length_c   1.000
_cell.angle_alpha   90.00
_cell.angle_beta   90.00
_cell.angle_gamma   90.00
#
_symmetry.space_group_name_H-M   'P 1'
#
loop_
_entity.id
_entity.type
_entity.pdbx_description
1 polymer ?
#
loop_
_entity_poly.entity_id
_entity_poly.type
_entity_poly.pdbx_seq_one_letter_code
_entity_poly.pdbx_strand_id
1 'polypeptide(L)' 'MLPHKTERGKAALKRLKAFEGCPPPYDRRKRMVVPNAMRIMCLKPGRKVSYRVCQVC' A
#
# COMPACT_ATOMS: atom_id res chain seq x y z
N MET A 1 -4.33 1.99 10.54
CA MET A 1 -4.47 3.19 11.38
C MET A 1 -5.90 3.73 11.33
N LEU A 2 -6.87 2.91 11.74
CA LEU A 2 -8.29 3.26 11.79
C LEU A 2 -8.88 2.66 13.08
N PRO A 3 -9.89 3.28 13.69
CA PRO A 3 -10.57 2.75 14.86
C PRO A 3 -11.45 1.55 14.48
N HIS A 4 -10.82 0.40 14.26
CA HIS A 4 -11.42 -0.86 13.78
C HIS A 4 -12.50 -1.43 14.71
N LYS A 5 -12.63 -0.94 15.94
CA LYS A 5 -13.69 -1.34 16.87
C LYS A 5 -15.03 -0.67 16.55
N THR A 6 -14.99 0.54 15.98
CA THR A 6 -16.19 1.26 15.56
C THR A 6 -16.73 0.68 14.25
N GLU A 7 -18.05 0.72 14.06
CA GLU A 7 -18.68 0.24 12.81
C GLU A 7 -18.13 0.95 11.56
N ARG A 8 -17.87 2.26 11.67
CA ARG A 8 -17.19 3.05 10.63
C ARG A 8 -15.79 2.51 10.30
N GLY A 9 -15.00 2.18 11.33
CA GLY A 9 -13.65 1.64 11.13
C GLY A 9 -13.65 0.25 10.51
N LYS A 10 -14.60 -0.62 10.89
CA LYS A 10 -14.79 -1.93 10.25
C LYS A 10 -15.18 -1.78 8.78
N ALA A 11 -16.10 -0.87 8.46
CA ALA A 11 -16.50 -0.60 7.09
C ALA A 11 -15.35 -0.07 6.23
N ALA A 12 -14.47 0.77 6.79
CA ALA A 12 -13.28 1.26 6.10
C ALA A 12 -12.27 0.14 5.81
N LEU A 13 -12.02 -0.77 6.78
CA LEU A 13 -11.11 -1.89 6.57
C LEU A 13 -11.60 -2.88 5.51
N LYS A 14 -12.92 -3.11 5.41
CA LYS A 14 -13.51 -3.96 4.36
C LYS A 14 -13.26 -3.44 2.94
N ARG A 15 -13.00 -2.14 2.77
CA ARG A 15 -12.71 -1.53 1.45
C ARG A 15 -11.25 -1.72 1.02
N LEU A 16 -10.34 -1.87 1.98
CA LEU A 16 -8.92 -2.05 1.70
C LEU A 16 -8.67 -3.50 1.26
N LYS A 17 -8.06 -3.67 0.08
CA LYS A 17 -7.59 -4.95 -0.43
C LYS A 17 -6.09 -4.85 -0.66
N ALA A 18 -5.32 -5.72 -0.02
CA ALA A 18 -3.88 -5.80 -0.20
C ALA A 18 -3.54 -7.19 -0.77
N PHE A 19 -2.69 -7.22 -1.79
CA PHE A 19 -2.26 -8.44 -2.46
C PHE A 19 -0.72 -8.48 -2.48
N GLU A 20 -0.16 -9.68 -2.48
CA GLU A 20 1.26 -9.88 -2.75
C GLU A 20 1.43 -10.09 -4.26
N GLY A 21 2.18 -9.20 -4.93
CA GLY A 21 2.27 -9.15 -6.39
C GLY A 21 1.00 -8.56 -7.05
N CYS A 22 0.81 -8.83 -8.34
CA CYS A 22 -0.37 -8.41 -9.10
C CYS A 22 -1.20 -9.62 -9.50
N PRO A 23 -2.45 -9.77 -8.99
CA PRO A 23 -3.29 -10.89 -9.38
C PRO A 23 -3.97 -10.65 -10.76
N PRO A 24 -4.38 -11.73 -11.46
CA PRO A 24 -4.91 -11.70 -12.83
C PRO A 24 -6.10 -10.75 -13.18
N PRO A 25 -6.95 -10.27 -12.25
CA PRO A 25 -7.97 -9.25 -12.58
C PRO A 25 -7.47 -7.80 -12.46
N TYR A 26 -6.27 -7.56 -11.91
CA TYR A 26 -5.70 -6.22 -11.69
C TYR A 26 -4.54 -5.88 -12.64
N ASP A 27 -4.07 -6.83 -13.45
CA ASP A 27 -2.95 -6.62 -14.38
C ASP A 27 -3.22 -5.56 -15.45
N ARG A 28 -4.47 -5.44 -15.90
CA ARG A 28 -4.88 -4.48 -16.94
C ARG A 28 -5.34 -3.12 -16.39
N ARG A 29 -5.38 -2.95 -15.07
CA ARG A 29 -5.82 -1.69 -14.45
C ARG A 29 -4.62 -0.76 -14.25
N LYS A 30 -4.86 0.55 -14.37
CA LYS A 30 -3.84 1.57 -14.13
C LYS A 30 -3.46 1.59 -12.64
N ARG A 31 -2.21 1.24 -12.34
CA ARG A 31 -1.65 1.27 -10.99
C ARG A 31 -1.30 2.72 -10.64
N MET A 32 -1.76 3.20 -9.48
CA MET A 32 -1.38 4.52 -8.97
C MET A 32 -0.27 4.39 -7.92
N VAL A 33 0.75 5.24 -8.03
CA VAL A 33 1.82 5.35 -7.06
C VAL A 33 1.64 6.65 -6.28
N VAL A 34 1.73 6.60 -4.96
CA VAL A 34 1.71 7.80 -4.10
C VAL A 34 3.12 8.39 -4.01
N PRO A 35 3.42 9.55 -4.63
CA PRO A 35 4.79 10.04 -4.75
C PRO A 35 5.44 10.35 -3.38
N ASN A 36 4.67 10.94 -2.47
CA ASN A 36 5.14 11.38 -1.15
C ASN A 36 5.50 10.22 -0.20
N ALA A 37 5.17 8.98 -0.54
CA ALA A 37 5.50 7.80 0.25
C ALA A 37 6.66 6.99 -0.37
N MET A 38 7.23 7.46 -1.49
CA MET A 38 8.31 6.76 -2.17
C MET A 38 9.62 6.87 -1.39
N ARG A 39 10.32 5.74 -1.26
CA ARG A 39 11.63 5.66 -0.59
C ARG A 39 12.62 6.71 -1.08
N ILE A 40 12.69 6.94 -2.39
CA ILE A 40 13.65 7.85 -3.03
C ILE A 40 13.44 9.29 -2.55
N MET A 41 12.18 9.68 -2.32
CA MET A 41 11.82 11.02 -1.87
C MET A 41 11.94 11.16 -0.35
N CYS A 42 11.55 10.14 0.42
CA CYS A 42 11.47 10.25 1.88
C CYS A 42 12.81 9.98 2.62
N LEU A 43 13.71 9.17 2.06
CA LEU A 43 14.95 8.78 2.73
C LEU A 43 16.18 9.36 2.04
N LYS A 44 17.15 9.79 2.86
CA LYS A 44 18.47 10.21 2.37
C LYS A 44 19.27 9.01 1.81
N PRO A 45 20.06 9.21 0.74
CA PRO A 45 20.99 8.20 0.25
C PRO A 45 21.95 7.73 1.35
N GLY A 46 22.23 6.42 1.40
CA GLY A 46 23.18 5.82 2.36
C GLY A 46 22.57 5.20 3.63
N ARG A 47 21.26 5.32 3.86
CA ARG A 47 20.57 4.62 4.96
C ARG A 47 20.23 3.18 4.54
N LYS A 48 20.63 2.19 5.36
CA LYS A 48 20.27 0.78 5.15
C LYS A 48 18.76 0.60 5.26
N VAL A 49 18.16 -0.10 4.30
CA VAL A 49 16.72 -0.37 4.23
C VAL A 49 16.47 -1.85 3.97
N SER A 50 15.42 -2.40 4.57
CA SER A 50 14.89 -3.73 4.23
C SER A 50 13.66 -3.55 3.33
N TYR A 51 13.60 -4.36 2.27
CA TYR A 51 12.47 -4.36 1.35
C TYR A 51 11.35 -5.22 1.92
N ARG A 52 10.11 -4.70 1.90
CA ARG A 52 8.90 -5.51 2.10
C ARG A 52 8.11 -5.49 0.80
N VAL A 53 7.81 -6.67 0.26
CA VAL A 53 7.18 -6.82 -1.04
C VAL A 53 5.66 -6.75 -0.84
N CYS A 54 5.12 -5.54 -0.66
CA CYS A 54 3.68 -5.34 -0.68
C CYS A 54 3.37 -4.29 -1.74
N GLN A 55 3.10 -4.77 -2.95
CA GLN A 55 2.69 -3.92 -4.05
C GLN A 55 1.20 -3.63 -3.85
N VAL A 56 0.88 -2.43 -3.39
CA VAL A 56 -0.50 -1.95 -3.39
C VAL A 56 -0.90 -1.83 -4.86
N CYS A 57 -1.78 -2.72 -5.33
CA CYS A 57 -2.37 -2.65 -6.67
C CYS A 57 -3.23 -1.40 -6.83
#